data_AF-A0A2T0B1P8-F1
#
_entry.id   AF-A0A2T0B1P8-F1
#
_cell.length_a   1.000
_cell.length_b   1.000
_cell.length_c   1.000
_cell.angle_alpha   90.00
_cell.angle_beta   90.00
_cell.angle_gamma   90.00
#
_symmetry.space_group_name_H-M   'P 1'
#
loop_
_entity.id
_entity.type
_entity.pdbx_description
1 polymer ?
#
loop_
_entity_poly.entity_id
_entity_poly.type
_entity_poly.pdbx_seq_one_letter_code
_entity_poly.pdbx_strand_id
1 'polypeptide(L)'
;MKKYYKSIVELIIFSVLIYNLTNVNFLLENEFNLITINTVLVGFLFTIYTILIPLLDEEIMEAYEKTKEIERVFDNITLGIVYGILSVLFTIMGLAIFGIVTENKMTNIYKLWLTIDLSSFILVMKSMLLSILDMSSIVGSIRDFNKLKRKKCQANDEMKNRFIKKG
;
A
#
# COMPACT_ATOMS: atom_id res chain seq x y z
N MET A 1 -8.00 12.44 11.61
CA MET A 1 -7.85 13.77 10.98
C MET A 1 -6.39 14.16 10.68
N LYS A 2 -5.45 14.19 11.64
CA LYS A 2 -4.04 14.60 11.38
C LYS A 2 -3.34 13.81 10.25
N LYS A 3 -3.63 12.51 10.12
CA LYS A 3 -3.01 11.64 9.11
C LYS A 3 -3.44 11.96 7.68
N TYR A 4 -4.75 12.12 7.45
CA TYR A 4 -5.30 12.55 6.16
C TYR A 4 -4.81 13.94 5.74
N TYR A 5 -4.67 14.87 6.70
CA TYR A 5 -4.09 16.18 6.42
C TYR A 5 -2.63 16.06 5.95
N LYS A 6 -1.82 15.23 6.61
CA LYS A 6 -0.44 14.95 6.19
C LYS A 6 -0.40 14.34 4.77
N SER A 7 -1.28 13.40 4.48
CA SER A 7 -1.45 12.78 3.17
C SER A 7 -1.76 13.80 2.06
N ILE A 8 -2.67 14.73 2.32
CA ILE A 8 -3.01 15.80 1.36
C ILE A 8 -1.80 16.74 1.15
N VAL A 9 -1.09 17.08 2.22
CA VAL A 9 0.13 17.91 2.11
C VAL A 9 1.22 17.19 1.32
N GLU A 10 1.41 15.88 1.53
CA GLU A 10 2.34 15.06 0.73
C GLU A 10 1.97 15.10 -0.76
N LEU A 11 0.68 14.93 -1.10
CA LEU A 11 0.20 15.01 -2.49
C LEU A 11 0.49 16.38 -3.12
N ILE A 12 0.23 17.48 -2.41
CA ILE A 12 0.49 18.83 -2.91
C ILE A 12 1.99 19.04 -3.16
N ILE A 13 2.85 18.64 -2.22
CA ILE A 13 4.30 18.79 -2.34
C ILE A 13 4.83 17.99 -3.54
N PHE A 14 4.43 16.72 -3.67
CA PHE A 14 4.84 15.89 -4.81
C PHE A 14 4.34 16.46 -6.14
N SER A 15 3.11 16.97 -6.18
CA SER A 15 2.54 17.58 -7.39
C SER A 15 3.33 18.83 -7.80
N VAL A 16 3.68 19.70 -6.85
CA VAL A 16 4.51 20.89 -7.13
C VAL A 16 5.91 20.50 -7.61
N LEU A 17 6.51 19.48 -7.01
CA LEU A 17 7.83 18.98 -7.43
C LEU A 17 7.79 18.45 -8.87
N ILE A 18 6.85 17.56 -9.18
CA ILE A 18 6.72 16.94 -10.50
C ILE A 18 6.40 17.99 -11.58
N TYR A 19 5.54 18.97 -11.26
CA TYR A 19 5.18 20.04 -12.20
C TYR A 19 6.41 20.81 -12.71
N ASN A 20 7.36 21.05 -11.80
CA ASN A 20 8.57 21.85 -12.06
C ASN A 20 9.74 21.01 -12.59
N LEU A 21 9.88 19.76 -12.14
CA LEU A 21 11.05 18.92 -12.42
C LEU A 21 10.84 17.98 -13.61
N THR A 22 9.60 17.72 -14.03
CA THR A 22 9.30 16.64 -14.97
C THR A 22 8.51 17.16 -16.17
N ASN A 23 8.90 16.73 -17.38
CA ASN A 23 8.12 16.97 -18.57
C ASN A 23 7.01 15.93 -18.70
N VAL A 24 5.83 16.19 -18.14
CA VAL A 24 4.69 15.24 -18.13
C VAL A 24 4.13 14.90 -19.52
N ASN A 25 4.62 15.51 -20.59
CA ASN A 25 4.23 15.17 -21.96
C ASN A 25 4.53 13.71 -22.33
N PHE A 26 5.56 13.09 -21.71
CA PHE A 26 5.90 11.69 -21.97
C PHE A 26 4.72 10.73 -21.69
N LEU A 27 3.80 11.11 -20.79
CA LEU A 27 2.61 10.31 -20.48
C LEU A 27 1.67 10.21 -21.68
N LEU A 28 1.61 11.27 -22.51
CA LEU A 28 0.82 11.31 -23.73
C LEU A 28 1.54 10.58 -24.88
N GLU A 29 2.86 10.76 -25.00
CA GLU A 29 3.67 10.14 -26.06
C GLU A 29 3.74 8.61 -25.94
N ASN A 30 3.77 8.08 -24.71
CA ASN A 30 3.96 6.65 -24.45
C ASN A 30 2.64 5.91 -24.14
N GLU A 31 1.49 6.52 -24.44
CA GLU A 31 0.15 5.99 -24.12
C GLU A 31 0.04 5.45 -22.69
N PHE A 32 0.66 6.15 -21.74
CA PHE A 32 0.83 5.62 -20.39
C PHE A 32 -0.52 5.66 -19.65
N ASN A 33 -1.23 4.54 -19.67
CA ASN A 33 -2.59 4.45 -19.14
C ASN A 33 -2.58 4.32 -17.61
N LEU A 34 -2.53 5.48 -16.94
CA LEU A 34 -2.55 5.58 -15.48
C LEU A 34 -3.80 4.95 -14.85
N ILE A 35 -4.94 4.93 -15.54
CA ILE A 35 -6.16 4.24 -15.06
C ILE A 35 -5.86 2.75 -14.89
N THR A 36 -5.32 2.11 -15.94
CA THR A 36 -5.05 0.68 -15.94
C THR A 36 -4.04 0.32 -14.85
N ILE A 37 -2.93 1.06 -14.79
CA ILE A 37 -1.86 0.77 -13.85
C ILE A 37 -2.34 0.96 -12.41
N ASN A 38 -2.99 2.09 -12.09
CA ASN A 38 -3.50 2.32 -10.74
C ASN A 38 -4.56 1.29 -10.34
N THR A 39 -5.42 0.86 -11.25
CA THR A 39 -6.41 -0.19 -10.96
C THR A 39 -5.74 -1.51 -10.63
N VAL A 40 -4.69 -1.90 -11.37
CA VAL A 40 -3.87 -3.10 -11.08
C VAL A 40 -3.20 -2.98 -9.71
N LEU A 41 -2.59 -1.83 -9.40
CA LEU A 41 -1.93 -1.60 -8.11
C LEU A 41 -2.91 -1.64 -6.94
N VAL A 42 -4.09 -1.02 -7.09
CA VAL A 42 -5.17 -1.08 -6.10
C VAL A 42 -5.63 -2.53 -5.89
N GLY A 43 -5.77 -3.31 -6.96
CA GLY A 43 -6.06 -4.75 -6.88
C GLY A 43 -5.01 -5.54 -6.10
N PHE A 44 -3.73 -5.24 -6.30
CA PHE A 44 -2.65 -5.83 -5.49
C PHE A 44 -2.74 -5.42 -4.02
N LEU A 45 -3.00 -4.15 -3.71
CA LEU A 45 -3.19 -3.69 -2.34
C LEU A 45 -4.37 -4.38 -1.65
N PHE A 46 -5.50 -4.58 -2.36
CA PHE A 46 -6.62 -5.39 -1.87
C PHE A 46 -6.21 -6.84 -1.63
N THR A 47 -5.39 -7.43 -2.49
CA THR A 47 -4.90 -8.79 -2.29
C THR A 47 -4.05 -8.89 -1.02
N ILE A 48 -3.13 -7.94 -0.78
CA ILE A 48 -2.34 -7.88 0.46
C ILE A 48 -3.27 -7.74 1.67
N TYR A 49 -4.29 -6.89 1.58
CA TYR A 49 -5.29 -6.72 2.63
C TYR A 49 -5.98 -8.05 2.96
N THR A 50 -6.45 -8.77 1.94
CA THR A 50 -7.14 -10.06 2.12
C THR A 50 -6.23 -11.14 2.68
N ILE A 51 -4.94 -11.15 2.35
CA ILE A 51 -3.96 -12.09 2.95
C ILE A 51 -3.69 -11.73 4.41
N LEU A 52 -3.75 -10.45 4.78
CA LEU A 52 -3.53 -10.02 6.16
C LEU A 52 -4.69 -10.42 7.08
N ILE A 53 -5.94 -10.39 6.61
CA ILE A 53 -7.15 -10.77 7.38
C ILE A 53 -6.98 -12.10 8.15
N PRO A 54 -6.67 -13.24 7.51
CA PRO A 54 -6.51 -14.52 8.20
C PRO A 54 -5.25 -14.62 9.07
N LEU A 55 -4.30 -13.69 8.95
CA LEU A 55 -3.10 -13.65 9.79
C LEU A 55 -3.33 -12.92 11.14
N LEU A 56 -4.47 -12.25 11.29
CA LEU A 56 -4.88 -11.55 12.52
C LEU A 56 -5.59 -12.49 13.48
N ASP A 57 -5.03 -13.67 13.69
CA ASP A 57 -5.52 -14.59 14.72
C ASP A 57 -5.34 -13.95 16.10
N GLU A 58 -6.27 -14.19 17.04
CA GLU A 58 -6.36 -13.47 18.33
C GLU A 58 -5.03 -13.50 19.12
N GLU A 59 -4.33 -14.64 19.10
CA GLU A 59 -3.00 -14.81 19.74
C GLU A 59 -1.89 -13.96 19.09
N ILE A 60 -1.98 -13.73 17.78
CA ILE A 60 -1.02 -12.90 17.03
C ILE A 60 -1.35 -11.42 17.27
N MET A 61 -2.65 -11.07 17.30
CA MET A 61 -3.11 -9.72 17.59
C MET A 61 -2.57 -9.23 18.95
N GLU A 62 -2.65 -10.06 20.00
CA GLU A 62 -2.10 -9.73 21.33
C GLU A 62 -0.57 -9.55 21.33
N ALA A 63 0.16 -10.32 20.53
CA ALA A 63 1.62 -10.19 20.41
C ALA A 63 2.04 -8.90 19.69
N TYR A 64 1.22 -8.39 18.75
CA TYR A 64 1.54 -7.26 17.87
C TYR A 64 0.81 -5.96 18.19
N GLU A 65 -0.16 -5.96 19.11
CA GLU A 65 -0.79 -4.74 19.64
C GLU A 65 0.25 -3.76 20.24
N LYS A 66 1.35 -4.30 20.78
CA LYS A 66 2.44 -3.50 21.34
C LYS A 66 3.37 -2.87 20.31
N THR A 67 3.47 -3.41 19.09
CA THR A 67 4.44 -2.95 18.08
C THR A 67 3.83 -2.03 17.02
N LYS A 68 2.50 -1.95 16.93
CA LYS A 68 1.74 -1.15 15.93
C LYS A 68 2.10 -1.47 14.46
N GLU A 69 2.77 -2.59 14.21
CA GLU A 69 3.18 -2.98 12.85
C GLU A 69 1.96 -3.33 11.99
N ILE A 70 1.00 -4.04 12.57
CA ILE A 70 -0.27 -4.40 11.92
C ILE A 70 -1.06 -3.15 11.54
N GLU A 71 -1.22 -2.21 12.48
CA GLU A 71 -1.90 -0.93 12.24
C GLU A 71 -1.23 -0.16 11.09
N ARG A 72 0.12 -0.15 11.06
CA ARG A 72 0.89 0.50 9.99
C ARG A 72 0.66 -0.13 8.63
N VAL A 73 0.63 -1.46 8.53
CA VAL A 73 0.31 -2.15 7.26
C VAL A 73 -1.07 -1.75 6.77
N PHE A 74 -2.08 -1.85 7.63
CA PHE A 74 -3.45 -1.49 7.29
C PHE A 74 -3.58 -0.05 6.83
N ASP A 75 -2.91 0.86 7.51
CA ASP A 75 -2.88 2.27 7.16
C ASP A 75 -2.22 2.51 5.80
N ASN A 76 -1.07 1.88 5.55
CA ASN A 76 -0.36 2.01 4.28
C ASN A 76 -1.21 1.47 3.13
N ILE A 77 -1.81 0.29 3.29
CA ILE A 77 -2.71 -0.31 2.30
C ILE A 77 -3.91 0.60 2.04
N THR A 78 -4.56 1.08 3.10
CA THR A 78 -5.75 1.94 2.99
C THR A 78 -5.43 3.24 2.27
N LEU A 79 -4.30 3.88 2.61
CA LEU A 79 -3.86 5.10 1.93
C LEU A 79 -3.57 4.85 0.44
N GLY A 80 -2.93 3.74 0.10
CA GLY A 80 -2.66 3.38 -1.30
C GLY A 80 -3.94 3.14 -2.09
N ILE A 81 -4.91 2.44 -1.50
CA ILE A 81 -6.22 2.22 -2.13
C ILE A 81 -6.93 3.55 -2.36
N VAL A 82 -6.97 4.43 -1.36
CA VAL A 82 -7.59 5.76 -1.49
C VAL A 82 -6.92 6.59 -2.58
N TYR A 83 -5.59 6.64 -2.62
CA TYR A 83 -4.88 7.37 -3.68
C TYR A 83 -5.13 6.77 -5.06
N GLY A 84 -5.16 5.45 -5.18
CA GLY A 84 -5.38 4.80 -6.47
C GLY A 84 -6.79 5.03 -7.00
N ILE A 85 -7.82 4.96 -6.14
CA ILE A 85 -9.19 5.29 -6.50
C ILE A 85 -9.31 6.78 -6.89
N LEU A 86 -8.69 7.68 -6.12
CA LEU A 86 -8.67 9.11 -6.45
C LEU A 86 -8.00 9.36 -7.78
N SER A 87 -6.86 8.72 -8.05
CA SER A 87 -6.13 8.82 -9.32
C SER A 87 -7.03 8.42 -10.48
N VAL A 88 -7.68 7.25 -10.41
CA VAL A 88 -8.62 6.77 -11.45
C VAL A 88 -9.78 7.75 -11.66
N LEU A 89 -10.37 8.27 -10.58
CA LEU A 89 -11.44 9.27 -10.67
C LEU A 89 -10.95 10.57 -11.32
N PHE A 90 -9.75 11.04 -10.95
CA PHE A 90 -9.13 12.22 -11.56
C PHE A 90 -8.85 12.00 -13.03
N THR A 91 -8.32 10.85 -13.45
CA THR A 91 -8.07 10.59 -14.87
C THR A 91 -9.38 10.55 -15.66
N ILE A 92 -10.44 9.89 -15.15
CA ILE A 92 -11.75 9.83 -15.79
C ILE A 92 -12.37 11.24 -15.91
N MET A 93 -12.33 12.04 -14.85
CA MET A 93 -12.79 13.42 -14.89
C MET A 93 -11.99 14.28 -15.88
N GLY A 94 -10.67 14.10 -15.93
CA GLY A 94 -9.80 14.76 -16.89
C GLY A 94 -10.18 14.42 -18.34
N LEU A 95 -10.42 13.14 -18.62
CA LEU A 95 -10.90 12.68 -19.93
C LEU A 95 -12.28 13.25 -20.28
N ALA A 96 -13.19 13.33 -19.30
CA ALA A 96 -14.53 13.87 -19.52
C ALA A 96 -14.55 15.38 -19.79
N ILE A 97 -13.67 16.15 -19.14
CA ILE A 97 -13.61 17.62 -19.26
C ILE A 97 -12.79 18.03 -20.48
N PHE A 98 -11.62 17.42 -20.68
CA PHE A 98 -10.65 17.87 -21.68
C PHE A 98 -10.61 17.00 -22.94
N GLY A 99 -11.22 15.81 -22.91
CA GLY A 99 -11.12 14.83 -23.99
C GLY A 99 -9.71 14.25 -24.14
N ILE A 100 -9.44 13.64 -25.30
CA ILE A 100 -8.09 13.15 -25.64
C ILE A 100 -7.27 14.35 -26.13
N VAL A 101 -6.34 14.81 -25.29
CA VAL A 101 -5.47 15.95 -25.60
C VAL A 101 -4.18 15.44 -26.25
N THR A 102 -3.90 15.89 -27.48
CA THR A 102 -2.61 15.72 -28.16
C THR A 102 -1.60 16.77 -27.69
N GLU A 103 -0.29 16.48 -27.72
CA GLU A 103 0.79 17.36 -27.23
C GLU A 103 0.68 18.82 -27.70
N ASN A 104 0.35 19.07 -28.96
CA ASN A 104 0.24 20.42 -29.54
C ASN A 104 -0.90 21.27 -28.94
N LYS A 105 -1.80 20.68 -28.14
CA LYS A 105 -2.91 21.37 -27.47
C LYS A 105 -2.79 21.36 -25.95
N MET A 106 -1.61 21.05 -25.43
CA MET A 106 -1.40 20.93 -23.99
C MET A 106 -1.47 22.30 -23.30
N THR A 107 -2.59 22.55 -22.61
CA THR A 107 -2.76 23.76 -21.79
C THR A 107 -2.10 23.57 -20.42
N ASN A 108 -1.70 24.67 -19.78
CA ASN A 108 -1.13 24.64 -18.41
C ASN A 108 -2.07 23.96 -17.40
N ILE A 109 -3.39 24.10 -17.58
CA ILE A 109 -4.40 23.47 -16.72
C ILE A 109 -4.36 21.94 -16.87
N TYR A 110 -4.29 21.45 -18.11
CA TYR A 110 -4.18 20.01 -18.37
C TYR A 110 -2.85 19.43 -17.87
N LYS A 111 -1.75 20.18 -18.04
CA LYS A 111 -0.44 19.82 -17.48
C LYS A 111 -0.51 19.65 -15.95
N LEU A 112 -1.16 20.58 -15.26
CA LEU A 112 -1.36 20.51 -13.81
C LEU A 112 -2.19 19.29 -13.42
N TRP A 113 -3.23 18.97 -14.19
CA TRP A 113 -4.06 17.77 -13.98
C TRP A 113 -3.26 16.48 -14.09
N LEU A 114 -2.51 16.29 -15.17
CA LEU A 114 -1.66 15.11 -15.37
C LEU A 114 -0.58 14.99 -14.28
N THR A 115 -0.11 16.12 -13.78
CA THR A 115 0.87 16.14 -12.69
C THR A 115 0.28 15.61 -11.38
N ILE A 116 -0.97 15.97 -11.07
CA ILE A 116 -1.68 15.45 -9.89
C ILE A 116 -1.95 13.94 -10.04
N ASP A 117 -2.26 13.49 -11.25
CA ASP A 117 -2.48 12.07 -11.51
C ASP A 117 -1.18 11.26 -11.36
N LEU A 118 -0.08 11.78 -11.93
CA LEU A 118 1.25 11.17 -11.79
C LEU A 118 1.75 11.17 -10.34
N SER A 119 1.50 12.24 -9.58
CA SER A 119 1.86 12.29 -8.16
C SER A 119 1.07 11.28 -7.33
N SER A 120 -0.22 11.12 -7.64
CA SER A 120 -1.09 10.10 -7.04
C SER A 120 -0.56 8.70 -7.32
N PHE A 121 -0.19 8.40 -8.58
CA PHE A 121 0.45 7.14 -8.96
C PHE A 121 1.73 6.85 -8.16
N ILE A 122 2.63 7.83 -8.02
CA ILE A 122 3.86 7.66 -7.24
C ILE A 122 3.55 7.37 -5.76
N LEU A 123 2.53 8.01 -5.20
CA LEU A 123 2.10 7.75 -3.82
C LEU A 123 1.49 6.36 -3.65
N VAL A 124 0.72 5.86 -4.63
CA VAL A 124 0.22 4.48 -4.65
C VAL A 124 1.40 3.50 -4.67
N MET A 125 2.37 3.71 -5.55
CA MET A 125 3.59 2.89 -5.62
C MET A 125 4.36 2.87 -4.31
N LYS A 126 4.57 4.04 -3.70
CA LYS A 126 5.21 4.17 -2.39
C LYS A 126 4.45 3.39 -1.31
N SER A 127 3.13 3.56 -1.25
CA SER A 127 2.28 2.83 -0.31
C SER A 127 2.41 1.32 -0.50
N MET A 128 2.34 0.84 -1.74
CA MET A 128 2.48 -0.59 -2.05
C MET A 128 3.82 -1.16 -1.61
N LEU A 129 4.93 -0.45 -1.87
CA LEU A 129 6.25 -0.88 -1.42
C LEU A 129 6.34 -0.97 0.11
N LEU A 130 5.82 0.03 0.82
CA LEU A 130 5.77 0.02 2.29
C LEU A 130 4.90 -1.13 2.81
N SER A 131 3.73 -1.35 2.22
CA SER A 131 2.85 -2.47 2.58
C SER A 131 3.52 -3.83 2.37
N ILE A 132 4.29 -4.02 1.28
CA ILE A 132 5.03 -5.27 1.04
C ILE A 132 6.14 -5.47 2.08
N LEU A 133 6.91 -4.42 2.40
CA LEU A 133 7.99 -4.49 3.40
C LEU A 133 7.44 -4.81 4.78
N ASP A 134 6.42 -4.08 5.21
CA ASP A 134 5.78 -4.27 6.50
C ASP A 134 5.10 -5.66 6.57
N MET A 135 4.46 -6.13 5.50
CA MET A 135 3.89 -7.48 5.41
C MET A 135 4.97 -8.57 5.51
N SER A 136 6.11 -8.38 4.86
CA SER A 136 7.25 -9.30 4.98
C SER A 136 7.76 -9.37 6.43
N SER A 137 7.77 -8.23 7.14
CA SER A 137 8.09 -8.19 8.57
C SER A 137 7.10 -9.04 9.36
N ILE A 138 5.79 -8.81 9.20
CA ILE A 138 4.73 -9.56 9.88
C ILE A 138 4.84 -11.06 9.62
N VAL A 139 5.02 -11.48 8.36
CA VAL A 139 5.13 -12.91 8.01
C VAL A 139 6.38 -13.55 8.63
N GLY A 140 7.52 -12.86 8.64
CA GLY A 140 8.74 -13.34 9.29
C GLY A 140 8.54 -13.52 10.80
N SER A 141 7.95 -12.51 11.41
CA SER A 141 7.49 -12.45 12.80
C SER A 141 6.58 -13.63 13.20
N ILE A 142 5.50 -13.87 12.45
CA ILE A 142 4.56 -14.98 12.69
C ILE A 142 5.28 -16.33 12.55
N ARG A 143 6.18 -16.46 11.57
CA ARG A 143 6.95 -17.70 11.38
C ARG A 143 7.82 -18.01 12.59
N ASP A 144 8.45 -17.01 13.18
CA ASP A 144 9.32 -17.19 14.34
C ASP A 144 8.52 -17.47 15.62
N PHE A 145 7.37 -16.82 15.80
CA PHE A 145 6.41 -17.13 16.87
C PHE A 145 5.94 -18.59 16.79
N ASN A 146 5.52 -19.03 15.60
CA ASN A 146 5.08 -20.42 15.38
C ASN A 146 6.19 -21.45 15.62
N LYS A 147 7.45 -21.14 15.27
CA LYS A 147 8.60 -21.99 15.61
C LYS A 147 8.81 -22.09 17.12
N LEU A 148 8.69 -20.98 17.85
CA LEU A 148 8.80 -20.96 19.31
C LEU A 148 7.68 -21.76 19.98
N LYS A 149 6.43 -21.60 19.51
CA LYS A 149 5.27 -22.35 20.02
C LYS A 149 5.45 -23.86 19.84
N ARG A 150 5.93 -24.29 18.66
CA ARG A 150 6.24 -25.70 18.38
C ARG A 150 7.33 -26.26 19.29
N LYS A 151 8.43 -25.52 19.49
CA LYS A 151 9.51 -25.93 20.41
C LYS A 151 9.02 -26.08 21.86
N LYS A 152 8.17 -25.16 22.33
CA LYS A 152 7.57 -25.25 23.67
C LYS A 152 6.64 -26.46 23.80
N CYS A 153 5.81 -26.75 22.81
CA CYS A 153 4.96 -27.95 22.82
C CYS A 153 5.79 -29.23 22.88
N GLN A 154 6.83 -29.34 22.03
CA GLN A 154 7.74 -30.50 22.05
C GLN A 154 8.43 -30.68 23.41
N ALA A 155 8.94 -29.60 24.01
CA ALA A 155 9.55 -29.66 25.34
C ALA A 155 8.55 -30.06 26.44
N ASN A 156 7.30 -29.59 26.36
CA ASN A 156 6.24 -29.99 27.30
C ASN A 156 5.86 -31.46 27.13
N ASP A 157 5.74 -31.96 25.90
CA ASP A 157 5.45 -33.36 25.61
C ASP A 157 6.57 -34.28 26.11
N GLU A 158 7.83 -33.88 25.92
CA GLU A 158 9.00 -34.60 26.45
C GLU A 158 9.00 -34.66 27.98
N MET A 159 8.71 -33.54 28.67
CA MET A 159 8.58 -33.52 30.13
C MET A 159 7.46 -34.44 30.59
N LYS A 160 6.27 -34.34 29.98
CA LYS A 160 5.12 -35.18 30.33
C LYS A 160 5.43 -36.67 30.19
N ASN A 161 6.12 -37.06 29.11
CA ASN A 161 6.56 -38.43 28.90
C ASN A 161 7.62 -38.91 29.92
N ARG A 162 8.48 -38.01 30.42
CA ARG A 162 9.44 -38.34 31.49
C ARG A 162 8.78 -38.52 32.86
N PHE A 163 7.72 -37.77 33.17
CA PHE A 163 6.99 -37.92 34.42
C PHE A 163 6.11 -39.18 34.43
N ILE A 164 5.49 -39.54 33.29
CA ILE A 164 4.68 -40.76 33.17
C ILE A 164 5.53 -42.04 33.28
N LYS A 165 6.79 -42.02 32.81
CA LYS A 165 7.70 -43.18 32.94
C LYS A 165 8.28 -43.41 34.34
N LYS A 166 8.07 -42.49 35.29
CA LYS A 166 8.64 -42.55 36.64
C LYS A 166 7.62 -42.84 37.75
N GLY A 167 6.33 -42.94 37.42
CA GLY A 167 5.29 -43.46 38.32
C GLY A 167 5.00 -44.92 38.00
#